data_AF-A0A662HSZ4-F1
#
_entry.id   AF-A0A662HSZ4-F1
#
_cell.length_a   1.000
_cell.length_b   1.000
_cell.length_c   1.000
_cell.angle_alpha   90.00
_cell.angle_beta   90.00
_cell.angle_gamma   90.00
#
_symmetry.space_group_name_H-M   'P 1'
#
loop_
_entity.id
_entity.type
_entity.pdbx_description
1 polymer ?
#
loop_
_entity_poly.entity_id
_entity_poly.type
_entity_poly.pdbx_seq_one_letter_code
_entity_poly.pdbx_strand_id
1 'polypeptide(L)'
;MSKSKVRKSAVWLYLFRTDLFYPVDVSREVALRYLRGGAKAVMKFLVRTIAQYMGLTEFSVKWAYVWDMRKEKIILLRARLGGQEGDAVLIVLPEETDDFHVLSDLVARAREIVVIYP
;
A
#
# COMPACT_ATOMS: atom_id res chain seq x y z
N MET A 1 -3.53 18.42 24.27
CA MET A 1 -3.16 17.99 22.90
C MET A 1 -3.93 16.72 22.58
N SER A 2 -4.84 16.76 21.61
CA SER A 2 -5.58 15.58 21.16
C SER A 2 -4.58 14.59 20.58
N LYS A 3 -4.32 13.47 21.28
CA LYS A 3 -3.61 12.35 20.68
C LYS A 3 -4.51 11.89 19.52
N SER A 4 -4.16 12.29 18.30
CA SER A 4 -4.77 11.73 17.11
C SER A 4 -4.67 10.21 17.26
N LYS A 5 -5.81 9.55 17.50
CA LYS A 5 -5.86 8.10 17.63
C LYS A 5 -5.59 7.57 16.23
N VAL A 6 -4.31 7.35 15.92
CA VAL A 6 -3.91 6.66 14.71
C VAL A 6 -4.60 5.30 14.73
N ARG A 7 -5.40 5.04 13.70
CA ARG A 7 -6.20 3.80 13.60
C ARG A 7 -5.24 2.64 13.41
N LYS A 8 -5.34 1.61 14.26
CA LYS A 8 -4.62 0.35 14.06
C LYS A 8 -5.10 -0.30 12.76
N SER A 9 -4.16 -0.76 11.94
CA SER A 9 -4.46 -1.54 10.74
C SER A 9 -3.33 -2.52 10.45
N ALA A 10 -3.68 -3.67 9.89
CA ALA A 10 -2.72 -4.63 9.35
C ALA A 10 -2.33 -4.30 7.90
N VAL A 11 -3.05 -3.39 7.24
CA VAL A 11 -2.84 -3.01 5.85
C VAL A 11 -2.72 -1.50 5.73
N TRP A 12 -1.60 -1.03 5.20
CA TRP A 12 -1.29 0.39 5.07
C TRP A 12 -0.96 0.73 3.63
N LEU A 13 -1.55 1.82 3.14
CA LEU A 13 -1.21 2.43 1.87
C LEU A 13 -0.31 3.64 2.12
N TYR A 14 0.81 3.70 1.44
CA TYR A 14 1.70 4.84 1.44
C TYR A 14 1.79 5.45 0.04
N LEU A 15 1.58 6.76 -0.07
CA LEU A 15 1.71 7.50 -1.32
C LEU A 15 2.99 8.32 -1.31
N PHE A 16 3.94 8.00 -2.19
CA PHE A 16 5.25 8.64 -2.23
C PHE A 16 5.19 10.15 -2.45
N ARG A 17 4.27 10.59 -3.30
CA ARG A 17 4.16 11.99 -3.69
C ARG A 17 3.73 12.90 -2.55
N THR A 18 2.84 12.41 -1.68
CA THR A 18 2.30 13.19 -0.58
C THR A 18 3.00 12.90 0.74
N ASP A 19 3.81 11.85 0.79
CA ASP A 19 4.45 11.36 2.03
C ASP A 19 3.42 11.02 3.12
N LEU A 20 2.29 10.43 2.71
CA LEU A 20 1.17 10.13 3.60
C LEU A 20 0.91 8.63 3.70
N PHE A 21 0.62 8.20 4.93
CA PHE A 21 0.13 6.87 5.27
C PHE A 21 -1.39 6.89 5.46
N TYR A 22 -2.03 5.86 4.90
CA TYR A 22 -3.46 5.66 4.98
C TYR A 22 -3.75 4.23 5.45
N PRO A 23 -4.43 4.07 6.61
CA PRO A 23 -4.86 2.75 7.04
C PRO A 23 -5.95 2.26 6.10
N VAL A 24 -5.78 1.06 5.56
CA VAL A 24 -6.76 0.41 4.69
C VAL A 24 -7.70 -0.42 5.55
N ASP A 25 -9.00 -0.24 5.35
CA ASP A 25 -10.05 -0.95 6.10
C ASP A 25 -10.31 -2.36 5.54
N VAL A 26 -9.28 -3.20 5.57
CA VAL A 26 -9.31 -4.57 5.05
C VAL A 26 -8.51 -5.47 5.99
N SER A 27 -9.03 -6.67 6.27
CA SER A 27 -8.31 -7.64 7.08
C SER A 27 -7.06 -8.16 6.36
N ARG A 28 -6.06 -8.56 7.15
CA ARG A 28 -4.84 -9.18 6.66
C ARG A 28 -5.13 -10.40 5.80
N GLU A 29 -6.02 -11.29 6.22
CA GLU A 29 -6.38 -12.52 5.49
C GLU A 29 -6.91 -12.20 4.10
N VAL A 30 -7.74 -11.17 3.99
CA VAL A 30 -8.31 -10.72 2.73
C VAL A 30 -7.19 -10.20 1.81
N ALA A 31 -6.31 -9.34 2.31
CA ALA A 31 -5.17 -8.84 1.55
C ALA A 31 -4.25 -9.98 1.06
N LEU A 32 -3.97 -10.96 1.94
CA LEU A 32 -3.17 -12.15 1.60
C LEU A 32 -3.84 -13.06 0.56
N ARG A 33 -5.17 -13.20 0.59
CA ARG A 33 -5.91 -13.95 -0.44
C ARG A 33 -5.79 -13.29 -1.81
N TYR A 34 -5.87 -11.95 -1.87
CA TYR A 34 -5.64 -11.23 -3.12
C TYR A 34 -4.21 -11.43 -3.65
N LEU A 35 -3.21 -11.44 -2.77
CA LEU A 35 -1.82 -11.75 -3.10
C LEU A 35 -1.64 -13.15 -3.68
N ARG A 36 -2.35 -14.15 -3.14
CA ARG A 36 -2.35 -15.52 -3.68
C ARG A 36 -3.07 -15.64 -5.02
N GLY A 37 -4.01 -14.73 -5.32
CA GLY A 37 -4.73 -14.69 -6.60
C GLY A 37 -3.91 -14.19 -7.80
N GLY A 38 -2.63 -13.88 -7.60
CA GLY A 38 -1.72 -13.40 -8.63
C GLY A 38 -1.81 -11.89 -8.90
N ALA A 39 -0.90 -11.38 -9.72
CA ALA A 39 -0.70 -9.95 -9.94
C ALA A 39 -1.99 -9.21 -10.34
N LYS A 40 -2.86 -9.82 -11.16
CA LYS A 40 -4.13 -9.21 -11.60
C LYS A 40 -5.12 -8.98 -10.47
N ALA A 41 -5.22 -9.91 -9.52
CA ALA A 41 -6.10 -9.79 -8.37
C ALA A 41 -5.58 -8.73 -7.38
N VAL A 42 -4.26 -8.71 -7.17
CA VAL A 42 -3.56 -7.69 -6.37
C VAL A 42 -3.79 -6.30 -6.94
N MET A 43 -3.56 -6.12 -8.25
CA MET A 43 -3.80 -4.86 -8.93
C MET A 43 -5.24 -4.40 -8.73
N LYS A 44 -6.25 -5.25 -8.99
CA LYS A 44 -7.67 -4.88 -8.84
C LYS A 44 -8.03 -4.48 -7.41
N PHE A 45 -7.49 -5.16 -6.40
CA PHE A 45 -7.67 -4.81 -5.00
C PHE A 45 -7.09 -3.44 -4.68
N LEU A 46 -5.83 -3.21 -5.07
CA LEU A 46 -5.12 -1.94 -4.87
C LEU A 46 -5.83 -0.77 -5.53
N VAL A 47 -6.28 -0.96 -6.78
CA VAL A 47 -7.09 0.01 -7.52
C VAL A 47 -8.28 0.47 -6.71
N ARG A 48 -9.07 -0.50 -6.24
CA ARG A 48 -10.30 -0.21 -5.53
C ARG A 48 -10.01 0.50 -4.21
N THR A 49 -9.02 0.02 -3.47
CA THR A 49 -8.62 0.60 -2.18
C THR A 49 -8.16 2.05 -2.31
N ILE A 50 -7.25 2.33 -3.25
CA ILE A 50 -6.71 3.69 -3.43
C ILE A 50 -7.80 4.62 -3.96
N ALA A 51 -8.59 4.18 -4.95
CA ALA A 51 -9.69 4.96 -5.51
C ALA A 51 -10.73 5.33 -4.44
N GLN A 52 -11.12 4.37 -3.60
CA GLN A 52 -12.04 4.62 -2.48
C GLN A 52 -11.47 5.61 -1.47
N TYR A 53 -10.18 5.49 -1.13
CA TYR A 53 -9.58 6.35 -0.12
C TYR A 53 -9.41 7.80 -0.62
N MET A 54 -8.98 7.96 -1.87
CA MET A 54 -8.71 9.27 -2.45
C MET A 54 -9.95 9.93 -3.07
N GLY A 55 -11.11 9.26 -3.07
CA GLY A 55 -12.31 9.73 -3.74
C GLY A 55 -12.15 9.86 -5.26
N LEU A 56 -11.28 9.04 -5.85
CA LEU A 56 -10.93 9.12 -7.27
C LEU A 56 -11.81 8.19 -8.10
N THR A 57 -12.27 8.69 -9.23
CA THR A 57 -13.08 7.94 -10.22
C THR A 57 -12.22 7.28 -11.30
N GLU A 58 -11.01 7.80 -11.54
CA GLU A 58 -10.07 7.28 -12.54
C GLU A 58 -8.81 6.75 -11.87
N PHE A 59 -8.56 5.46 -12.06
CA PHE A 59 -7.34 4.81 -11.62
C PHE A 59 -6.90 3.67 -12.54
N SER A 60 -5.59 3.57 -12.80
CA SER A 60 -5.01 2.41 -13.48
C SER A 60 -3.65 2.03 -12.88
N VAL A 61 -3.37 0.74 -12.72
CA VAL A 61 -2.03 0.24 -12.33
C VAL A 61 -1.24 -0.04 -13.59
N LYS A 62 -0.01 0.47 -13.66
CA LYS A 62 0.93 0.14 -14.73
C LYS A 62 1.68 -1.15 -14.45
N TRP A 63 2.22 -1.27 -13.25
CA TRP A 63 2.90 -2.46 -12.78
C TRP A 63 2.76 -2.59 -11.27
N ALA A 64 2.87 -3.83 -10.79
CA ALA A 64 2.95 -4.13 -9.36
C ALA A 64 4.03 -5.19 -9.13
N TYR A 65 4.87 -4.97 -8.12
CA TYR A 65 5.89 -5.91 -7.66
C TYR A 65 5.53 -6.35 -6.23
N VAL A 66 5.49 -7.66 -6.00
CA VAL A 66 5.24 -8.22 -4.68
C VAL A 66 6.57 -8.62 -4.08
N TRP A 67 6.96 -7.93 -3.01
CA TRP A 67 8.08 -8.29 -2.19
C TRP A 67 7.62 -9.09 -0.97
N ASP A 68 7.95 -10.37 -0.97
CA ASP A 68 7.62 -11.28 0.12
C ASP A 68 8.74 -11.29 1.16
N MET A 69 8.48 -10.74 2.35
CA MET A 69 9.36 -10.86 3.50
C MET A 69 8.77 -11.89 4.49
N ARG A 70 9.62 -12.46 5.36
CA ARG A 70 9.22 -13.57 6.26
C ARG A 70 7.88 -13.35 6.96
N LYS A 71 7.60 -12.13 7.46
CA LYS A 71 6.37 -11.81 8.19
C LYS A 71 5.51 -10.74 7.50
N GLU A 72 6.15 -9.84 6.78
CA GLU A 72 5.57 -8.71 6.08
C GLU A 72 5.44 -9.00 4.58
N LYS A 73 4.41 -8.47 3.94
CA LYS A 73 4.34 -8.44 2.48
C LYS A 73 4.23 -6.99 2.03
N ILE A 74 5.15 -6.58 1.17
CA ILE A 74 5.18 -5.24 0.60
C ILE A 74 4.80 -5.37 -0.87
N ILE A 75 3.83 -4.59 -1.30
CA ILE A 75 3.47 -4.48 -2.70
C ILE A 75 3.84 -3.08 -3.17
N LEU A 76 4.77 -3.02 -4.10
CA LEU A 76 5.14 -1.79 -4.79
C LEU A 76 4.27 -1.68 -6.02
N LEU A 77 3.75 -0.49 -6.30
CA LEU A 77 2.97 -0.27 -7.51
C LEU A 77 3.23 1.11 -8.08
N ARG A 78 3.20 1.17 -9.41
CA ARG A 78 3.06 2.43 -10.15
C ARG A 78 1.65 2.51 -10.69
N ALA A 79 0.97 3.60 -10.40
CA ALA A 79 -0.39 3.81 -10.85
C ALA A 79 -0.67 5.23 -11.31
N ARG A 80 -1.66 5.36 -12.19
CA ARG A 80 -2.26 6.63 -12.58
C ARG A 80 -3.48 6.87 -11.71
N LEU A 81 -3.51 8.00 -11.03
CA LEU A 81 -4.51 8.47 -10.07
C LEU A 81 -5.05 9.81 -10.58
N GLY A 82 -6.33 9.89 -10.95
CA GLY A 82 -6.95 11.15 -11.39
C GLY A 82 -6.18 11.83 -12.52
N GLY A 83 -5.76 11.05 -13.53
CA GLY A 83 -5.00 11.55 -14.67
C GLY A 83 -3.50 11.75 -14.44
N GLN A 84 -2.97 11.58 -13.21
CA GLN A 84 -1.56 11.79 -12.88
C GLN A 84 -0.88 10.49 -12.44
N GLU A 85 0.36 10.25 -12.87
CA GLU A 85 1.11 9.05 -12.49
C GLU A 85 1.85 9.25 -11.16
N GLY A 86 1.89 8.20 -10.35
CA GLY A 86 2.58 8.19 -9.08
C GLY A 86 2.86 6.77 -8.57
N ASP A 87 3.85 6.68 -7.71
CA ASP A 87 4.23 5.45 -7.04
C ASP A 87 3.51 5.34 -5.68
N ALA A 88 3.15 4.12 -5.31
CA ALA A 88 2.59 3.81 -4.01
C ALA A 88 3.13 2.48 -3.48
N VAL A 89 3.05 2.32 -2.17
CA VAL A 89 3.36 1.07 -1.48
C VAL A 89 2.14 0.63 -0.70
N LEU A 90 1.74 -0.63 -0.86
CA LEU A 90 0.85 -1.29 0.08
C LEU A 90 1.66 -2.21 0.99
N ILE A 91 1.56 -2.01 2.29
CA ILE A 91 2.27 -2.76 3.30
C ILE A 91 1.25 -3.62 4.04
N VAL A 92 1.45 -4.93 4.03
CA VAL A 92 0.66 -5.91 4.77
C VAL A 92 1.53 -6.45 5.90
N LEU A 93 1.14 -6.15 7.12
CA LEU A 93 1.86 -6.51 8.34
C LEU A 93 1.36 -7.84 8.92
N PRO A 94 2.15 -8.51 9.77
CA PRO A 94 1.73 -9.74 10.46
C PRO A 94 0.59 -9.51 11.46
N GLU A 95 0.53 -8.34 12.08
CA GLU A 95 -0.51 -7.90 13.02
C GLU A 95 -0.94 -6.45 12.76
N GLU A 96 -2.06 -6.04 13.35
CA GLU A 96 -2.48 -4.63 13.33
C GLU A 96 -1.48 -3.77 14.12
N THR A 97 -0.95 -2.73 13.48
CA THR A 97 -0.03 -1.78 14.14
C THR A 97 -0.54 -0.36 14.03
N ASP A 98 -0.16 0.48 14.98
CA ASP A 98 -0.16 1.94 14.93
C ASP A 98 1.27 2.53 15.02
N ASP A 99 2.30 1.68 15.00
CA ASP A 99 3.70 2.12 15.10
C ASP A 99 4.21 2.67 13.76
N PHE A 100 4.26 4.00 13.70
CA PHE A 100 4.72 4.74 12.54
C PHE A 100 6.20 4.52 12.22
N HIS A 101 7.04 4.13 13.18
CA HIS A 101 8.47 3.89 12.94
C HIS A 101 8.65 2.64 12.08
N VAL A 102 7.95 1.55 12.43
CA VAL A 102 7.94 0.31 11.63
C VAL A 102 7.47 0.59 10.20
N LEU A 103 6.43 1.39 10.04
CA LEU A 103 5.91 1.77 8.72
C LEU A 103 6.91 2.61 7.92
N SER A 104 7.57 3.57 8.57
CA SER A 104 8.56 4.45 7.95
C SER A 104 9.79 3.68 7.46
N ASP A 105 10.29 2.72 8.25
CA ASP A 105 11.42 1.88 7.89
C ASP A 105 11.10 0.97 6.69
N LEU A 106 9.90 0.39 6.65
CA LEU A 106 9.45 -0.43 5.52
C LEU A 106 9.28 0.41 4.25
N VAL A 107 8.80 1.65 4.36
CA VAL A 107 8.73 2.60 3.24
C VAL A 107 10.12 2.98 2.75
N ALA A 108 11.07 3.29 3.63
CA ALA A 108 12.44 3.63 3.24
C ALA A 108 13.05 2.54 2.35
N ARG A 109 12.89 1.27 2.75
CA ARG A 109 13.33 0.11 1.97
C ARG A 109 12.55 -0.06 0.66
N ALA A 110 11.24 0.18 0.69
CA ALA A 110 10.42 0.15 -0.51
C ALA A 110 10.84 1.22 -1.53
N ARG A 111 11.27 2.40 -1.07
CA ARG A 111 11.78 3.49 -1.93
C ARG A 111 12.98 3.03 -2.75
N GLU A 112 13.92 2.32 -2.13
CA GLU A 112 15.13 1.82 -2.80
C GLU A 112 14.78 0.88 -3.96
N ILE A 113 13.72 0.07 -3.83
CA ILE A 113 13.31 -0.88 -4.88
C ILE A 113 12.57 -0.18 -6.02
N VAL A 114 11.71 0.80 -5.73
CA VAL A 114 10.97 1.54 -6.78
C VAL A 114 11.95 2.27 -7.72
N VAL A 115 13.09 2.73 -7.20
CA VAL A 115 14.16 3.33 -8.02
C VAL A 115 14.74 2.34 -9.04
N ILE A 116 14.75 1.03 -8.74
CA ILE A 116 15.32 -0.01 -9.60
C ILE A 116 14.37 -0.42 -10.75
N TYR A 117 13.06 -0.23 -10.57
CA TYR A 117 12.02 -0.64 -11.53
C TYR A 117 11.18 0.55 -12.02
N PRO A 118 11.69 1.40 -12.93
CA PRO A 118 10.93 2.52 -13.50
C PRO A 118 9.73 2.07 -14.36
#